data_AF-A0A0D9Z7Y3-F1
#
_entry.id   AF-A0A0D9Z7Y3-F1
#
_cell.length_a   1.000
_cell.length_b   1.000
_cell.length_c   1.000
_cell.angle_alpha   90.00
_cell.angle_beta   90.00
_cell.angle_gamma   90.00
#
_symmetry.space_group_name_H-M   'P 1'
#
loop_
_entity.id
_entity.type
_entity.pdbx_description
1 polymer ?
#
loop_
_entity_poly.entity_id
_entity_poly.type
_entity_poly.pdbx_seq_one_letter_code
_entity_poly.pdbx_strand_id
1 'polypeptide(L)'
;MDSILLLPLVALLVVAISWLWDYTVVRLIWRPHCIAKEFREKQGIRGPAYKFLGGNNGEISRLKEEADDQVLDNLRDHNYLLRIAPHFLKWRAQYGEAFLFWYGAKPRICIFDYELARQILSSKSGHFLKNDAPPTLVALMGKGLVLLEGTDWVRHRRVINPAFNMDKLKMMISTMTGCAQSLAKELEDVAAKNKDRVTEVDLNQKFRELTADIIAHTAFGSSYQLGKEAFQAQHELTEITMATLFQVQLPGLNYLPTERNRRKWRLQKNLRDTLMQIIRSRLSSKDGEYGNDLLGLMLGACASDEKGEASSLSMDEIVDECKTFFLAGHETTSLLLTWTVFLLSVYPEWQERLRNEVLRECGTDQCPDANSLGKLKEARNKNLFLYTI
;
A
#
# COMPACT_ATOMS: atom_id res chain seq x y z
N MET A 1 8.07 55.77 -7.38
CA MET A 1 7.47 54.42 -7.57
C MET A 1 8.26 53.33 -6.85
N ASP A 2 9.56 53.52 -6.60
CA ASP A 2 10.43 52.50 -6.00
C ASP A 2 10.17 52.23 -4.50
N SER A 3 9.75 53.23 -3.72
CA SER A 3 9.51 53.07 -2.28
C SER A 3 8.25 52.23 -1.95
N ILE A 4 7.28 52.16 -2.86
CA ILE A 4 6.01 51.42 -2.66
C ILE A 4 6.21 49.91 -2.86
N LEU A 5 7.17 49.51 -3.68
CA LEU A 5 7.55 48.10 -3.89
C LEU A 5 8.55 47.58 -2.84
N LEU A 6 9.23 48.47 -2.13
CA LEU A 6 10.24 48.10 -1.11
C LEU A 6 9.60 47.52 0.16
N LEU A 7 8.52 48.14 0.64
CA LEU A 7 7.76 47.71 1.83
C LEU A 7 7.23 46.27 1.75
N PRO A 8 6.52 45.85 0.69
CA PRO A 8 6.07 44.46 0.56
C PRO A 8 7.23 43.48 0.42
N LEU A 9 8.34 43.88 -0.21
CA LEU A 9 9.52 43.03 -0.36
C LEU A 9 10.24 42.80 0.97
N VAL A 10 10.37 43.84 1.80
CA VAL A 10 10.89 43.74 3.17
C VAL A 10 9.97 42.88 4.03
N ALA A 11 8.64 43.06 3.94
CA ALA A 11 7.69 42.23 4.67
C ALA A 11 7.80 40.75 4.28
N LEU A 12 7.92 40.43 2.98
CA LEU A 12 8.16 39.07 2.49
C LEU A 12 9.48 38.48 3.01
N LEU A 13 10.55 39.27 3.05
CA LEU A 13 11.83 38.85 3.60
C LEU A 13 11.75 38.54 5.10
N VAL A 14 11.06 39.38 5.88
CA VAL A 14 10.87 39.14 7.33
C VAL A 14 10.06 37.86 7.56
N VAL A 15 8.99 37.65 6.78
CA VAL A 15 8.20 36.42 6.85
C VAL A 15 9.05 35.21 6.47
N ALA A 16 9.86 35.30 5.41
CA ALA A 16 10.73 34.21 4.98
C ALA A 16 11.81 33.88 6.02
N ILE A 17 12.45 34.89 6.62
CA ILE A 17 13.45 34.71 7.69
C ILE A 17 12.82 34.11 8.93
N SER A 18 11.66 34.61 9.36
CA SER A 18 10.92 34.08 10.51
C SER A 18 10.51 32.62 10.29
N TRP A 19 9.98 32.30 9.11
CA TRP A 19 9.65 30.94 8.72
C TRP A 19 10.89 30.04 8.68
N LEU A 20 12.01 30.52 8.13
CA LEU A 20 13.25 29.76 8.07
C LEU A 20 13.81 29.51 9.47
N TRP A 21 13.73 30.49 10.37
CA TRP A 21 14.14 30.35 11.77
C TRP A 21 13.27 29.33 12.51
N ASP A 22 11.94 29.43 12.41
CA ASP A 22 11.02 28.43 12.99
C ASP A 22 11.34 27.03 12.45
N TYR A 23 11.48 26.91 11.14
CA TYR A 23 11.75 25.62 10.51
C TYR A 23 13.10 25.04 10.96
N THR A 24 14.18 25.80 10.85
CA THR A 24 15.54 25.30 11.11
C THR A 24 15.85 25.19 12.60
N VAL A 25 15.62 26.23 13.38
CA VAL A 25 16.01 26.26 14.80
C VAL A 25 14.99 25.53 15.65
N VAL A 26 13.70 25.83 15.49
CA VAL A 26 12.67 25.25 16.35
C VAL A 26 12.40 23.80 15.93
N ARG A 27 12.07 23.54 14.65
CA ARG A 27 11.61 22.21 14.21
C ARG A 27 12.74 21.23 13.95
N LEU A 28 13.88 21.65 13.39
CA LEU A 28 14.98 20.74 13.05
C LEU A 28 16.04 20.59 14.16
N ILE A 29 16.14 21.50 15.14
CA ILE A 29 17.18 21.44 16.20
C ILE A 29 16.56 21.31 17.59
N TRP A 30 15.83 22.32 18.04
CA TRP A 30 15.34 22.41 19.42
C TRP A 30 14.31 21.32 19.73
N ARG A 31 13.28 21.16 18.89
CA ARG A 31 12.22 20.17 19.11
C ARG A 31 12.75 18.73 19.17
N PRO A 32 13.61 18.25 18.23
CA PRO A 32 14.20 16.93 18.35
C PRO A 32 14.99 16.72 19.64
N HIS A 33 15.78 17.72 20.04
CA HIS A 33 16.55 17.67 21.28
C HIS A 33 15.64 17.57 22.52
N CYS A 34 14.63 18.44 22.62
CA CYS A 34 13.69 18.44 23.74
C CYS A 34 12.91 17.13 23.83
N ILE A 35 12.41 16.60 22.71
CA ILE A 35 11.68 15.33 22.67
C ILE A 35 12.59 14.17 23.09
N ALA A 36 13.81 14.07 22.53
CA ALA A 36 14.76 13.02 22.91
C ALA A 36 15.09 13.07 24.40
N LYS A 37 15.28 14.28 24.95
CA LYS A 37 15.56 14.50 26.36
C LYS A 37 14.40 14.06 27.24
N GLU A 38 13.17 14.48 26.91
CA GLU A 38 11.95 14.17 27.65
C GLU A 38 11.70 12.65 27.72
N PHE A 39 11.76 11.95 26.58
CA PHE A 39 11.57 10.49 26.55
C PHE A 39 12.65 9.75 27.35
N ARG A 40 13.92 10.19 27.24
CA ARG A 40 15.04 9.58 27.96
C ARG A 40 14.94 9.79 29.47
N GLU A 41 14.65 11.01 29.92
CA GLU A 41 14.74 11.39 31.33
C GLU A 41 13.45 11.07 32.11
N LYS A 42 12.28 11.25 31.50
CA LYS A 42 11.00 11.02 32.19
C LYS A 42 10.40 9.64 31.96
N GLN A 43 10.62 9.05 30.78
CA GLN A 43 9.99 7.78 30.40
C GLN A 43 11.00 6.62 30.27
N GLY A 44 12.30 6.90 30.37
CA GLY A 44 13.36 5.89 30.22
C GLY A 44 13.52 5.35 28.79
N ILE A 45 12.77 5.85 27.81
CA ILE A 45 12.81 5.38 26.42
C ILE A 45 14.00 6.02 25.72
N ARG A 46 14.94 5.18 25.27
CA ARG A 46 16.15 5.59 24.54
C ARG A 46 16.05 5.20 23.08
N GLY A 47 17.06 5.55 22.29
CA GLY A 47 17.13 5.17 20.89
C GLY A 47 18.29 5.85 20.16
N PRO A 48 18.45 5.57 18.85
CA PRO A 48 19.51 6.17 18.06
C PRO A 48 19.41 7.70 18.04
N ALA A 49 20.56 8.37 18.11
CA ALA A 49 20.61 9.83 18.13
C ALA A 49 20.05 10.43 16.84
N TYR A 50 19.35 11.55 16.97
CA TYR A 50 18.90 12.35 15.84
C TYR A 50 20.10 12.97 15.10
N LYS A 51 20.12 12.82 13.76
CA LYS A 51 21.05 13.57 12.90
C LYS A 51 20.29 14.69 12.21
N PHE A 52 20.90 15.87 12.14
CA PHE A 52 20.29 17.07 11.56
C PHE A 52 19.67 16.78 10.19
N LEU A 53 18.40 17.18 10.01
CA LEU A 53 17.60 17.10 8.79
C LEU A 53 17.20 15.66 8.37
N GLY A 54 18.16 14.72 8.36
CA GLY A 54 17.94 13.33 7.93
C GLY A 54 17.49 12.35 8.99
N GLY A 55 17.60 12.68 10.28
CA GLY A 55 17.30 11.75 11.35
C GLY A 55 18.13 10.46 11.23
N ASN A 56 17.47 9.31 11.28
CA ASN A 56 18.11 8.02 11.11
C ASN A 56 18.00 7.46 9.69
N ASN A 57 17.44 8.21 8.74
CA ASN A 57 17.16 7.72 7.39
C ASN A 57 18.39 7.13 6.68
N GLY A 58 19.54 7.81 6.74
CA GLY A 58 20.77 7.31 6.10
C GLY A 58 21.31 6.04 6.74
N GLU A 59 21.13 5.86 8.06
CA GLU A 59 21.48 4.59 8.71
C GLU A 59 20.51 3.47 8.32
N ILE A 60 19.21 3.78 8.21
CA ILE A 60 18.20 2.81 7.75
C ILE A 60 18.52 2.35 6.32
N SER A 61 18.81 3.28 5.40
CA SER A 61 19.20 2.96 4.03
C SER A 61 20.43 2.07 3.99
N ARG A 62 21.51 2.45 4.67
CA ARG A 62 22.75 1.65 4.70
C ARG A 62 22.52 0.24 5.26
N LEU A 63 21.79 0.11 6.37
CA LEU A 63 21.52 -1.20 6.96
C LEU A 63 20.63 -2.08 6.07
N LYS A 64 19.75 -1.48 5.27
CA LYS A 64 18.96 -2.21 4.28
C LYS A 64 19.81 -2.65 3.10
N GLU A 65 20.66 -1.78 2.57
CA GLU A 65 21.62 -2.11 1.50
C GLU A 65 22.59 -3.23 1.94
N GLU A 66 23.16 -3.13 3.15
CA GLU A 66 24.02 -4.18 3.73
C GLU A 66 23.28 -5.52 3.92
N ALA A 67 21.98 -5.47 4.21
CA ALA A 67 21.16 -6.66 4.23
C ALA A 67 20.86 -7.13 2.80
N ASP A 68 20.72 -6.21 1.84
CA ASP A 68 20.46 -6.48 0.41
C ASP A 68 21.52 -7.32 -0.26
N ASP A 69 22.76 -7.14 0.14
CA ASP A 69 23.91 -7.88 -0.38
C ASP A 69 24.09 -9.28 0.25
N GLN A 70 23.29 -9.65 1.26
CA GLN A 70 23.42 -10.96 1.92
C GLN A 70 22.72 -12.07 1.13
N VAL A 71 23.43 -13.18 0.90
CA VAL A 71 22.89 -14.38 0.27
C VAL A 71 22.07 -15.17 1.28
N LEU A 72 20.87 -15.60 0.89
CA LEU A 72 20.02 -16.48 1.70
C LEU A 72 20.46 -17.93 1.48
N ASP A 73 21.45 -18.38 2.26
CA ASP A 73 22.02 -19.73 2.14
C ASP A 73 21.03 -20.84 2.53
N ASN A 74 20.04 -20.53 3.37
CA ASN A 74 19.02 -21.47 3.82
C ASN A 74 17.60 -20.95 3.50
N LEU A 75 17.01 -21.48 2.43
CA LEU A 75 15.64 -21.13 2.02
C LEU A 75 14.56 -21.53 3.04
N ARG A 76 14.91 -22.39 4.01
CA ARG A 76 14.02 -22.82 5.10
C ARG A 76 14.19 -21.98 6.37
N ASP A 77 15.13 -21.03 6.38
CA ASP A 77 15.19 -20.05 7.46
C ASP A 77 14.10 -18.99 7.24
N HIS A 78 13.20 -18.89 8.22
CA HIS A 78 12.08 -17.95 8.19
C HIS A 78 12.38 -16.63 8.94
N ASN A 79 13.62 -16.39 9.34
CA ASN A 79 14.02 -15.15 10.00
C ASN A 79 14.27 -14.00 9.01
N TYR A 80 13.28 -13.69 8.18
CA TYR A 80 13.37 -12.64 7.16
C TYR A 80 13.40 -11.22 7.75
N LEU A 81 13.08 -11.04 9.03
CA LEU A 81 13.12 -9.73 9.68
C LEU A 81 14.53 -9.13 9.70
N LEU A 82 15.58 -9.96 9.75
CA LEU A 82 16.97 -9.53 9.61
C LEU A 82 17.22 -8.84 8.26
N ARG A 83 16.48 -9.27 7.24
CA ARG A 83 16.58 -8.77 5.87
C ARG A 83 15.69 -7.56 5.63
N ILE A 84 14.43 -7.65 6.04
CA ILE A 84 13.38 -6.66 5.74
C ILE A 84 13.51 -5.42 6.64
N ALA A 85 13.86 -5.64 7.92
CA ALA A 85 13.90 -4.60 8.94
C ALA A 85 15.13 -4.68 9.86
N PRO A 86 16.36 -4.76 9.31
CA PRO A 86 17.60 -4.94 10.10
C PRO A 86 17.79 -3.85 11.17
N HIS A 87 17.45 -2.61 10.82
CA HIS A 87 17.53 -1.45 11.71
C HIS A 87 16.68 -1.60 12.97
N PHE A 88 15.46 -2.15 12.87
CA PHE A 88 14.62 -2.36 14.04
C PHE A 88 15.19 -3.44 14.96
N LEU A 89 15.72 -4.53 14.43
CA LEU A 89 16.35 -5.59 15.23
C LEU A 89 17.64 -5.10 15.90
N LYS A 90 18.49 -4.39 15.16
CA LYS A 90 19.71 -3.76 15.69
C LYS A 90 19.39 -2.82 16.84
N TRP A 91 18.40 -1.94 16.67
CA TRP A 91 18.04 -0.97 17.71
C TRP A 91 17.30 -1.61 18.88
N ARG A 92 16.48 -2.63 18.65
CA ARG A 92 15.89 -3.43 19.73
C ARG A 92 16.98 -4.03 20.62
N ALA A 93 18.00 -4.64 20.04
CA ALA A 93 19.11 -5.21 20.78
C ALA A 93 19.90 -4.15 21.60
N GLN A 94 19.95 -2.90 21.13
CA GLN A 94 20.70 -1.82 21.78
C GLN A 94 19.90 -1.03 22.83
N TYR A 95 18.59 -0.86 22.60
CA TYR A 95 17.76 0.07 23.37
C TYR A 95 16.56 -0.58 24.06
N GLY A 96 16.27 -1.86 23.78
CA GLY A 96 15.18 -2.62 24.37
C GLY A 96 13.94 -2.73 23.48
N GLU A 97 12.85 -3.25 24.05
CA GLU A 97 11.58 -3.55 23.36
C GLU A 97 10.84 -2.30 22.82
N ALA A 98 11.11 -1.13 23.40
CA ALA A 98 10.56 0.14 22.95
C ALA A 98 11.68 1.18 22.80
N PHE A 99 11.77 1.81 21.63
CA PHE A 99 12.80 2.82 21.37
C PHE A 99 12.32 3.95 20.47
N LEU A 100 12.90 5.13 20.68
CA LEU A 100 12.66 6.35 19.91
C LEU A 100 13.64 6.45 18.74
N PHE A 101 13.14 6.61 17.52
CA PHE A 101 13.97 6.88 16.34
C PHE A 101 13.39 8.03 15.51
N TRP A 102 14.12 8.45 14.48
CA TRP A 102 13.84 9.67 13.73
C TRP A 102 13.71 9.39 12.25
N TYR A 103 12.57 9.77 11.68
CA TYR A 103 12.33 9.76 10.24
C TYR A 103 12.42 11.19 9.70
N GLY A 104 13.57 11.57 9.16
CA GLY A 104 13.93 12.99 9.07
C GLY A 104 13.90 13.62 10.46
N ALA A 105 13.26 14.78 10.61
CA ALA A 105 13.04 15.42 11.92
C ALA A 105 11.79 14.95 12.67
N LYS A 106 11.05 13.94 12.16
CA LYS A 106 9.84 13.44 12.82
C LYS A 106 10.19 12.28 13.77
N PRO A 107 9.90 12.40 15.08
CA PRO A 107 10.11 11.32 16.03
C PRO A 107 9.11 10.18 15.80
N ARG A 108 9.54 8.94 16.01
CA ARG A 108 8.72 7.73 15.97
C ARG A 108 9.13 6.78 17.08
N ILE A 109 8.16 6.09 17.67
CA ILE A 109 8.41 5.04 18.65
C ILE A 109 8.20 3.70 17.96
N CYS A 110 9.18 2.81 18.07
CA CYS A 110 9.03 1.40 17.71
C CYS A 110 8.67 0.61 18.97
N ILE A 111 7.73 -0.32 18.85
CA ILE A 111 7.24 -1.15 19.96
C ILE A 111 7.25 -2.59 19.48
N PHE A 112 7.99 -3.45 20.18
CA PHE A 112 8.00 -4.89 19.97
C PHE A 112 7.11 -5.66 20.97
N ASP A 113 6.63 -4.99 22.01
CA ASP A 113 5.70 -5.57 22.98
C ASP A 113 4.31 -5.80 22.35
N TYR A 114 3.86 -7.05 22.39
CA TYR A 114 2.60 -7.47 21.79
C TYR A 114 1.37 -6.82 22.46
N GLU A 115 1.36 -6.69 23.79
CA GLU A 115 0.22 -6.16 24.51
C GLU A 115 0.03 -4.68 24.25
N LEU A 116 1.13 -3.92 24.21
CA LEU A 116 1.13 -2.51 23.80
C LEU A 116 0.71 -2.35 22.34
N ALA A 117 1.26 -3.16 21.42
CA ALA A 117 0.85 -3.12 20.01
C ALA A 117 -0.66 -3.41 19.85
N ARG A 118 -1.17 -4.42 20.56
CA ARG A 118 -2.61 -4.75 20.60
C ARG A 118 -3.43 -3.60 21.16
N GLN A 119 -3.01 -2.98 22.25
CA GLN A 119 -3.70 -1.84 22.85
C GLN A 119 -3.76 -0.65 21.88
N ILE A 120 -2.65 -0.34 21.21
CA ILE A 120 -2.57 0.75 20.22
C ILE A 120 -3.50 0.49 19.04
N LEU A 121 -3.42 -0.70 18.43
CA LEU A 121 -4.17 -1.05 17.22
C LEU A 121 -5.67 -1.28 17.46
N SER A 122 -6.05 -1.63 18.70
CA SER A 122 -7.45 -1.84 19.09
C SER A 122 -8.12 -0.59 19.68
N SER A 123 -7.34 0.44 20.01
CA SER A 123 -7.85 1.64 20.67
C SER A 123 -8.81 2.42 19.80
N LYS A 124 -9.95 2.79 20.38
CA LYS A 124 -10.96 3.67 19.76
C LYS A 124 -10.93 5.09 20.31
N SER A 125 -9.91 5.45 21.09
CA SER A 125 -9.81 6.78 21.72
C SER A 125 -9.48 7.90 20.72
N GLY A 126 -9.02 7.55 19.51
CA GLY A 126 -8.55 8.53 18.52
C GLY A 126 -7.17 9.13 18.83
N HIS A 127 -6.46 8.62 19.85
CA HIS A 127 -5.12 9.12 20.22
C HIS A 127 -4.00 8.60 19.31
N PHE A 128 -4.22 7.46 18.64
CA PHE A 128 -3.24 6.85 17.74
C PHE A 128 -3.66 7.08 16.31
N LEU A 129 -3.01 8.07 15.68
CA LEU A 129 -3.21 8.41 14.27
C LEU A 129 -2.09 7.80 13.42
N LYS A 130 -2.36 7.53 12.14
CA LYS A 130 -1.31 7.14 11.19
C LYS A 130 -0.27 8.25 11.08
N ASN A 131 0.95 7.83 10.75
CA ASN A 131 2.00 8.76 10.36
C ASN A 131 1.62 9.51 9.09
N ASP A 132 1.99 10.78 8.99
CA ASP A 132 1.82 11.56 7.77
C ASP A 132 2.44 10.83 6.57
N ALA A 133 1.63 10.60 5.54
CA ALA A 133 2.11 10.02 4.30
C ALA A 133 3.02 11.01 3.56
N PRO A 134 4.18 10.56 3.04
CA PRO A 134 4.99 11.42 2.20
C PRO A 134 4.25 11.75 0.89
N PRO A 135 4.46 12.94 0.31
CA PRO A 135 3.93 13.33 -1.02
C PRO A 135 4.14 12.33 -2.16
N THR A 136 5.15 11.45 -2.07
CA THR A 136 5.34 10.33 -3.02
C THR A 136 4.30 9.23 -2.83
N LEU A 137 3.98 8.88 -1.59
CA LEU A 137 2.95 7.89 -1.28
C LEU A 137 1.55 8.42 -1.60
N VAL A 138 1.26 9.69 -1.31
CA VAL A 138 -0.01 10.33 -1.69
C VAL A 138 -0.16 10.40 -3.21
N ALA A 139 0.93 10.66 -3.93
CA ALA A 139 0.93 10.66 -5.39
C ALA A 139 0.62 9.28 -6.00
N LEU A 140 1.06 8.21 -5.35
CA LEU A 140 0.88 6.83 -5.75
C LEU A 140 -0.55 6.35 -5.46
N MET A 141 -1.04 6.54 -4.24
CA MET A 141 -2.30 5.95 -3.75
C MET A 141 -3.50 6.90 -3.74
N GLY A 142 -3.29 8.21 -3.88
CA GLY A 142 -4.31 9.19 -3.53
C GLY A 142 -4.56 9.27 -2.02
N LYS A 143 -5.37 10.24 -1.58
CA LYS A 143 -5.82 10.34 -0.18
C LYS A 143 -7.08 9.48 0.05
N GLY A 144 -7.02 8.20 -0.31
CA GLY A 144 -8.11 7.24 -0.10
C GLY A 144 -8.09 6.59 1.28
N LEU A 145 -8.92 5.56 1.49
CA LEU A 145 -9.22 4.94 2.78
C LEU A 145 -8.00 4.53 3.60
N VAL A 146 -6.91 4.15 2.92
CA VAL A 146 -5.63 3.78 3.56
C VAL A 146 -5.00 4.97 4.29
N LEU A 147 -5.05 6.17 3.72
CA LEU A 147 -4.38 7.37 4.25
C LEU A 147 -5.32 8.34 5.00
N LEU A 148 -6.64 8.18 4.87
CA LEU A 148 -7.61 8.99 5.58
C LEU A 148 -7.64 8.69 7.09
N GLU A 149 -8.04 9.70 7.85
CA GLU A 149 -8.18 9.68 9.30
C GLU A 149 -9.49 10.36 9.73
N GLY A 150 -9.89 10.13 10.99
CA GLY A 150 -11.01 10.85 11.62
C GLY A 150 -12.34 10.72 10.88
N THR A 151 -13.08 11.83 10.80
CA THR A 151 -14.44 11.86 10.22
C THR A 151 -14.44 11.54 8.73
N ASP A 152 -13.41 11.95 7.98
CA ASP A 152 -13.29 11.65 6.56
C ASP A 152 -13.16 10.15 6.34
N TRP A 153 -12.32 9.48 7.14
CA TRP A 153 -12.19 8.02 7.09
C TRP A 153 -13.52 7.32 7.39
N VAL A 154 -14.26 7.77 8.41
CA VAL A 154 -15.57 7.20 8.76
C VAL A 154 -16.56 7.35 7.60
N ARG A 155 -16.61 8.53 6.97
CA ARG A 155 -17.48 8.81 5.82
C ARG A 155 -17.15 7.90 4.63
N HIS A 156 -15.88 7.83 4.23
CA HIS A 156 -15.44 7.00 3.11
C HIS A 156 -15.70 5.52 3.38
N ARG A 157 -15.37 5.03 4.59
CA ARG A 157 -15.58 3.63 4.95
C ARG A 157 -17.05 3.23 4.94
N ARG A 158 -17.96 4.15 5.29
CA ARG A 158 -19.40 3.90 5.23
C ARG A 158 -19.87 3.64 3.79
N VAL A 159 -19.38 4.41 2.83
CA VAL A 159 -19.71 4.27 1.40
C VAL A 159 -19.12 2.99 0.81
N ILE A 160 -17.89 2.65 1.21
CA ILE A 160 -17.12 1.55 0.62
C ILE A 160 -17.47 0.18 1.20
N ASN A 161 -17.72 0.07 2.51
CA ASN A 161 -17.96 -1.20 3.19
C ASN A 161 -19.00 -2.12 2.54
N PRO A 162 -20.15 -1.62 2.02
CA PRO A 162 -21.15 -2.47 1.37
C PRO A 162 -20.60 -3.30 0.19
N ALA A 163 -19.54 -2.84 -0.49
CA ALA A 163 -18.88 -3.58 -1.57
C ALA A 163 -18.24 -4.90 -1.08
N PHE A 164 -17.91 -4.96 0.21
CA PHE A 164 -17.19 -6.07 0.85
C PHE A 164 -18.08 -6.92 1.77
N ASN A 165 -19.40 -6.80 1.63
CA ASN A 165 -20.34 -7.69 2.33
C ASN A 165 -20.25 -9.11 1.77
N MET A 166 -20.55 -10.11 2.61
CA MET A 166 -20.39 -11.53 2.27
C MET A 166 -21.11 -11.93 0.97
N ASP A 167 -22.31 -11.42 0.71
CA ASP A 167 -23.04 -11.75 -0.52
C ASP A 167 -22.35 -11.18 -1.76
N LYS A 168 -21.75 -9.98 -1.67
CA LYS A 168 -20.95 -9.39 -2.75
C LYS A 168 -19.66 -10.20 -2.97
N LEU A 169 -18.97 -10.56 -1.89
CA LEU A 169 -17.77 -11.39 -1.97
C LEU A 169 -18.05 -12.75 -2.63
N LYS A 170 -19.18 -13.39 -2.29
CA LYS A 170 -19.58 -14.66 -2.91
C LYS A 170 -19.78 -14.54 -4.42
N MET A 171 -20.34 -13.42 -4.88
CA MET A 171 -20.49 -13.17 -6.32
C MET A 171 -19.15 -12.92 -7.02
N MET A 172 -18.14 -12.38 -6.33
CA MET A 172 -16.81 -12.17 -6.90
C MET A 172 -16.04 -13.48 -7.13
N ILE A 173 -16.37 -14.55 -6.39
CA ILE A 173 -15.67 -15.85 -6.48
C ILE A 173 -15.75 -16.44 -7.89
N SER A 174 -16.90 -16.34 -8.56
CA SER A 174 -17.03 -16.87 -9.93
C SER A 174 -16.08 -16.17 -10.90
N THR A 175 -15.96 -14.85 -10.80
CA THR A 175 -15.00 -14.05 -11.56
C THR A 175 -13.55 -14.44 -11.23
N MET A 176 -13.21 -14.53 -9.93
CA MET A 176 -11.87 -14.91 -9.48
C MET A 176 -11.47 -16.30 -9.99
N THR A 177 -12.38 -17.27 -9.91
CA THR A 177 -12.20 -18.61 -10.44
C THR A 177 -12.01 -18.59 -11.96
N GLY A 178 -12.81 -17.82 -12.70
CA GLY A 178 -12.66 -17.68 -14.15
C GLY A 178 -11.30 -17.12 -14.56
N CYS A 179 -10.81 -16.09 -13.88
CA CYS A 179 -9.47 -15.53 -14.10
C CYS A 179 -8.38 -16.57 -13.78
N ALA A 180 -8.49 -17.28 -12.66
CA ALA A 180 -7.52 -18.31 -12.25
C ALA A 180 -7.49 -19.50 -13.23
N GLN A 181 -8.64 -19.96 -13.70
CA GLN A 181 -8.74 -21.00 -14.74
C GLN A 181 -8.09 -20.55 -16.05
N SER A 182 -8.30 -19.29 -16.45
CA SER A 182 -7.71 -18.74 -17.67
C SER A 182 -6.18 -18.74 -17.59
N LEU A 183 -5.61 -18.37 -16.44
CA LEU A 183 -4.16 -18.48 -16.20
C LEU A 183 -3.70 -19.93 -16.24
N ALA A 184 -4.39 -20.85 -15.54
CA ALA A 184 -4.02 -22.26 -15.52
C ALA A 184 -3.98 -22.84 -16.95
N LYS A 185 -5.01 -22.55 -17.76
CA LYS A 185 -5.08 -22.96 -19.16
C LYS A 185 -3.96 -22.34 -20.00
N GLU A 186 -3.63 -21.06 -19.79
CA GLU A 186 -2.50 -20.43 -20.47
C GLU A 186 -1.18 -21.19 -20.19
N LEU A 187 -0.93 -21.55 -18.93
CA LEU A 187 0.27 -22.28 -18.54
C LEU A 187 0.29 -23.69 -19.14
N GLU A 188 -0.84 -24.39 -19.17
CA GLU A 188 -0.99 -25.70 -19.82
C GLU A 188 -0.73 -25.63 -21.33
N ASP A 189 -1.30 -24.63 -22.01
CA ASP A 189 -1.12 -24.41 -23.45
C ASP A 189 0.34 -24.08 -23.80
N VAL A 190 1.03 -23.32 -22.95
CA VAL A 190 2.47 -23.04 -23.10
C VAL A 190 3.30 -24.31 -22.89
N ALA A 191 2.99 -25.10 -21.88
CA ALA A 191 3.67 -26.38 -21.63
C ALA A 191 3.46 -27.37 -22.79
N ALA A 192 2.24 -27.47 -23.33
CA ALA A 192 1.89 -28.39 -24.41
C ALA A 192 2.65 -28.12 -25.73
N LYS A 193 3.13 -26.89 -25.94
CA LYS A 193 3.93 -26.51 -27.11
C LYS A 193 5.38 -27.00 -27.04
N ASN A 194 5.87 -27.34 -25.85
CA ASN A 194 7.22 -27.86 -25.65
C ASN A 194 7.27 -29.38 -25.77
N LYS A 195 8.32 -29.90 -26.43
CA LYS A 195 8.48 -31.34 -26.71
C LYS A 195 8.41 -32.20 -25.45
N ASP A 196 8.99 -31.70 -24.35
CA ASP A 196 9.07 -32.40 -23.08
C ASP A 196 7.92 -32.04 -22.13
N ARG A 197 6.97 -31.20 -22.57
CA ARG A 197 5.88 -30.61 -21.75
C ARG A 197 6.34 -29.86 -20.50
N VAL A 198 7.59 -29.39 -20.50
CA VAL A 198 8.18 -28.59 -19.42
C VAL A 198 8.47 -27.19 -19.95
N THR A 199 8.11 -26.19 -19.17
CA THR A 199 8.37 -24.76 -19.45
C THR A 199 8.76 -24.07 -18.16
N GLU A 200 9.78 -23.23 -18.21
CA GLU A 200 10.09 -22.28 -17.14
C GLU A 200 9.23 -21.01 -17.29
N VAL A 201 8.58 -20.60 -16.20
CA VAL A 201 7.66 -19.45 -16.20
C VAL A 201 7.92 -18.58 -14.97
N ASP A 202 8.03 -17.27 -15.20
CA ASP A 202 8.01 -16.28 -14.11
C ASP A 202 6.58 -16.10 -13.58
N LEU A 203 6.28 -16.76 -12.46
CA LEU A 203 4.98 -16.68 -11.81
C LEU A 203 4.70 -15.31 -11.18
N ASN A 204 5.71 -14.50 -10.86
CA ASN A 204 5.48 -13.18 -10.29
C ASN A 204 4.76 -12.28 -11.29
N GLN A 205 5.25 -12.25 -12.54
CA GLN A 205 4.58 -11.52 -13.62
C GLN A 205 3.15 -12.03 -13.83
N LYS A 206 2.95 -13.35 -13.83
CA LYS A 206 1.62 -13.96 -14.03
C LYS A 206 0.65 -13.65 -12.90
N PHE A 207 1.09 -13.65 -11.64
CA PHE A 207 0.22 -13.29 -10.52
C PHE A 207 -0.11 -11.81 -10.47
N ARG A 208 0.78 -10.94 -10.96
CA ARG A 208 0.46 -9.52 -11.17
C ARG A 208 -0.65 -9.38 -12.21
N GLU A 209 -0.50 -10.00 -13.38
CA GLU A 209 -1.53 -9.99 -14.43
C GLU A 209 -2.88 -10.52 -13.90
N LEU A 210 -2.86 -11.67 -13.20
CA LEU A 210 -4.05 -12.29 -12.61
C LEU A 210 -4.78 -11.39 -11.61
N THR A 211 -4.05 -10.83 -10.65
CA THR A 211 -4.68 -10.04 -9.57
C THR A 211 -5.15 -8.67 -10.07
N ALA A 212 -4.51 -8.13 -11.11
CA ALA A 212 -4.93 -6.92 -11.81
C ALA A 212 -6.25 -7.16 -12.55
N ASP A 213 -6.37 -8.31 -13.22
CA ASP A 213 -7.59 -8.72 -13.90
C ASP A 213 -8.76 -8.93 -12.93
N ILE A 214 -8.50 -9.64 -11.82
CA ILE A 214 -9.49 -9.85 -10.76
C ILE A 214 -10.02 -8.53 -10.21
N ILE A 215 -9.16 -7.59 -9.81
CA ILE A 215 -9.64 -6.32 -9.23
C ILE A 215 -10.35 -5.45 -10.28
N ALA A 216 -9.88 -5.43 -11.53
CA ALA A 216 -10.50 -4.68 -12.62
C ALA A 216 -11.94 -5.15 -12.91
N HIS A 217 -12.19 -6.46 -12.83
CA HIS A 217 -13.53 -7.03 -13.01
C HIS A 217 -14.40 -6.93 -11.75
N THR A 218 -13.87 -7.26 -10.59
CA THR A 218 -14.67 -7.38 -9.35
C THR A 218 -14.99 -6.04 -8.68
N ALA A 219 -14.06 -5.08 -8.71
CA ALA A 219 -14.26 -3.79 -8.05
C ALA A 219 -14.69 -2.68 -9.02
N PHE A 220 -14.24 -2.73 -10.27
CA PHE A 220 -14.46 -1.65 -11.24
C PHE A 220 -15.35 -2.03 -12.42
N GLY A 221 -15.76 -3.31 -12.52
CA GLY A 221 -16.56 -3.86 -13.63
C GLY A 221 -16.11 -3.35 -15.00
N SER A 222 -14.80 -3.25 -15.20
CA SER A 222 -14.15 -2.63 -16.36
C SER A 222 -13.46 -3.69 -17.21
N SER A 223 -13.10 -3.35 -18.46
CA SER A 223 -12.23 -4.21 -19.25
C SER A 223 -10.79 -4.08 -18.76
N TYR A 224 -10.13 -5.22 -18.54
CA TYR A 224 -8.72 -5.32 -18.13
C TYR A 224 -7.79 -4.38 -18.92
N GLN A 225 -8.09 -4.16 -20.21
CA GLN A 225 -7.27 -3.35 -21.10
C GLN A 225 -7.12 -1.89 -20.65
N LEU A 226 -8.19 -1.24 -20.18
CA LEU A 226 -8.10 0.12 -19.64
C LEU A 226 -7.40 0.15 -18.28
N GLY A 227 -7.60 -0.90 -17.47
CA GLY A 227 -6.88 -1.07 -16.21
C GLY A 227 -5.37 -1.20 -16.39
N LYS A 228 -4.92 -1.87 -17.46
CA LYS A 228 -3.49 -2.16 -17.72
C LYS A 228 -2.61 -0.92 -17.72
N GLU A 229 -3.04 0.16 -18.36
CA GLU A 229 -2.30 1.42 -18.39
C GLU A 229 -2.20 2.06 -16.98
N ALA A 230 -3.29 2.00 -16.21
CA ALA A 230 -3.30 2.47 -14.83
C ALA A 230 -2.35 1.64 -13.95
N PHE A 231 -2.38 0.30 -14.06
CA PHE A 231 -1.47 -0.59 -13.32
C PHE A 231 0.01 -0.31 -13.64
N GLN A 232 0.34 -0.11 -14.92
CA GLN A 232 1.71 0.23 -15.34
C GLN A 232 2.17 1.56 -14.75
N ALA A 233 1.36 2.62 -14.88
CA ALA A 233 1.70 3.93 -14.34
C ALA A 233 1.90 3.87 -12.81
N GLN A 234 1.06 3.12 -12.12
CA GLN A 234 1.10 2.96 -10.67
C GLN A 234 2.28 2.08 -10.21
N HIS A 235 2.68 1.09 -11.00
CA HIS A 235 3.88 0.29 -10.75
C HIS A 235 5.15 1.16 -10.82
N GLU A 236 5.30 1.96 -11.88
CA GLU A 236 6.44 2.90 -11.97
C GLU A 236 6.43 3.93 -10.83
N LEU A 237 5.25 4.41 -10.41
CA LEU A 237 5.13 5.28 -9.23
C LEU A 237 5.53 4.55 -7.94
N THR A 238 5.31 3.24 -7.85
CA THR A 238 5.72 2.41 -6.71
C THR A 238 7.24 2.35 -6.64
N GLU A 239 7.93 2.09 -7.75
CA GLU A 239 9.39 2.11 -7.82
C GLU A 239 9.98 3.46 -7.38
N ILE A 240 9.44 4.56 -7.91
CA ILE A 240 9.86 5.93 -7.54
C ILE A 240 9.62 6.17 -6.04
N THR A 241 8.52 5.67 -5.50
CA THR A 241 8.16 5.83 -4.08
C THR A 241 9.12 5.03 -3.19
N MET A 242 9.41 3.78 -3.54
CA MET A 242 10.30 2.90 -2.76
C MET A 242 11.75 3.40 -2.79
N ALA A 243 12.26 3.80 -3.96
CA ALA A 243 13.61 4.34 -4.10
C ALA A 243 13.84 5.57 -3.20
N THR A 244 12.77 6.25 -2.79
CA THR A 244 12.85 7.55 -2.13
C THR A 244 12.12 7.63 -0.81
N LEU A 245 11.74 6.46 -0.30
CA LEU A 245 11.12 6.29 1.00
C LEU A 245 11.95 7.02 2.07
N PHE A 246 13.24 6.72 2.15
CA PHE A 246 14.15 7.29 3.16
C PHE A 246 14.82 8.61 2.75
N GLN A 247 14.53 9.16 1.56
CA GLN A 247 15.09 10.47 1.19
C GLN A 247 14.44 11.59 2.00
N VAL A 248 15.24 12.59 2.38
CA VAL A 248 14.72 13.75 3.09
C VAL A 248 13.92 14.62 2.13
N GLN A 249 12.63 14.76 2.41
CA GLN A 249 11.74 15.55 1.58
C GLN A 249 11.77 17.00 2.06
N LEU A 250 12.64 17.80 1.44
CA LEU A 250 12.67 19.24 1.68
C LEU A 250 11.44 19.90 1.06
N PRO A 251 10.71 20.75 1.81
CA PRO A 251 9.61 21.54 1.27
C PRO A 251 10.07 22.29 0.02
N GLY A 252 9.24 22.32 -1.02
CA GLY A 252 9.56 23.04 -2.27
C GLY A 252 10.22 22.19 -3.36
N LEU A 253 11.10 21.23 -3.01
CA LEU A 253 11.86 20.47 -4.02
C LEU A 253 10.96 19.63 -4.95
N ASN A 254 9.81 19.17 -4.45
CA ASN A 254 8.83 18.41 -5.23
C ASN A 254 8.18 19.23 -6.34
N TYR A 255 8.29 20.56 -6.33
CA TYR A 255 7.77 21.47 -7.37
C TYR A 255 8.83 21.85 -8.41
N LEU A 256 10.11 21.54 -8.16
CA LEU A 256 11.17 21.82 -9.13
C LEU A 256 11.04 20.88 -10.33
N PRO A 257 11.20 21.37 -11.57
CA PRO A 257 11.00 20.59 -12.78
C PRO A 257 12.21 19.71 -13.12
N THR A 258 12.70 18.94 -12.14
CA THR A 258 13.74 17.91 -12.34
C THR A 258 13.20 16.79 -13.22
N GLU A 259 14.08 16.03 -13.89
CA GLU A 259 13.67 14.91 -14.75
C GLU A 259 12.77 13.92 -14.01
N ARG A 260 13.16 13.57 -12.78
CA ARG A 260 12.41 12.67 -11.92
C ARG A 260 11.03 13.23 -11.53
N ASN A 261 10.94 14.51 -11.16
CA ASN A 261 9.65 15.12 -10.83
C ASN A 261 8.75 15.22 -12.07
N ARG A 262 9.30 15.56 -13.25
CA ARG A 262 8.56 15.55 -14.51
C ARG A 262 8.05 14.15 -14.87
N ARG A 263 8.87 13.11 -14.68
CA ARG A 263 8.44 11.71 -14.85
C ARG A 263 7.28 11.38 -13.89
N LYS A 264 7.43 11.71 -12.60
CA LYS A 264 6.38 11.52 -11.60
C LYS A 264 5.08 12.23 -12.00
N TRP A 265 5.12 13.50 -12.39
CA TRP A 265 3.92 14.25 -12.80
C TRP A 265 3.26 13.66 -14.04
N ARG A 266 4.03 13.20 -15.03
CA ARG A 266 3.49 12.49 -16.20
C ARG A 266 2.75 11.22 -15.79
N LEU A 267 3.36 10.39 -14.94
CA LEU A 267 2.75 9.15 -14.46
C LEU A 267 1.48 9.42 -13.64
N GLN A 268 1.51 10.42 -12.74
CA GLN A 268 0.33 10.83 -11.97
C GLN A 268 -0.81 11.32 -12.86
N LYS A 269 -0.48 12.10 -13.90
CA LYS A 269 -1.46 12.58 -14.86
C LYS A 269 -2.06 11.42 -15.65
N ASN A 270 -1.24 10.53 -16.21
CA ASN A 270 -1.71 9.35 -16.92
C ASN A 270 -2.62 8.49 -16.04
N LEU A 271 -2.20 8.17 -14.81
CA LEU A 271 -3.02 7.41 -13.87
C LEU A 271 -4.37 8.08 -13.62
N ARG A 272 -4.39 9.39 -13.35
CA ARG A 272 -5.64 10.14 -13.14
C ARG A 272 -6.52 10.13 -14.40
N ASP A 273 -5.94 10.35 -15.57
CA ASP A 273 -6.66 10.42 -16.84
C ASP A 273 -7.28 9.05 -17.19
N THR A 274 -6.54 7.95 -17.03
CA THR A 274 -7.05 6.59 -17.25
C THR A 274 -8.17 6.23 -16.26
N LEU A 275 -8.01 6.52 -14.97
CA LEU A 275 -9.08 6.30 -13.98
C LEU A 275 -10.33 7.13 -14.27
N MET A 276 -10.15 8.39 -14.70
CA MET A 276 -11.27 9.23 -15.12
C MET A 276 -11.97 8.70 -16.37
N GLN A 277 -11.26 8.04 -17.29
CA GLN A 277 -11.90 7.37 -18.44
C GLN A 277 -12.77 6.21 -17.97
N ILE A 278 -12.29 5.38 -17.03
CA ILE A 278 -13.08 4.29 -16.44
C ILE A 278 -14.35 4.85 -15.77
N ILE A 279 -14.20 5.90 -14.96
CA ILE A 279 -15.33 6.57 -14.28
C ILE A 279 -16.33 7.13 -15.30
N ARG A 280 -15.86 7.87 -16.32
CA ARG A 280 -16.74 8.46 -17.36
C ARG A 280 -17.45 7.41 -18.20
N SER A 281 -16.77 6.31 -18.51
CA SER A 281 -17.38 5.18 -19.22
C SER A 281 -18.54 4.60 -18.41
N ARG A 282 -18.41 4.54 -17.07
CA ARG A 282 -19.49 4.06 -16.20
C ARG A 282 -20.64 5.07 -16.09
N LEU A 283 -20.33 6.35 -15.93
CA LEU A 283 -21.33 7.44 -15.87
C LEU A 283 -22.16 7.55 -17.16
N SER A 284 -21.58 7.19 -18.31
CA SER A 284 -22.26 7.25 -19.62
C SER A 284 -23.08 5.99 -19.95
N SER A 285 -23.08 4.98 -19.08
CA SER A 285 -23.85 3.75 -19.29
C SER A 285 -25.36 4.02 -19.19
N LYS A 286 -26.13 3.49 -20.14
CA LYS A 286 -27.56 3.84 -20.36
C LYS A 286 -28.54 3.19 -19.37
N ASP A 287 -28.09 2.31 -18.50
CA ASP A 287 -28.96 1.50 -17.64
C ASP A 287 -29.43 2.21 -16.37
N GLY A 288 -29.01 3.46 -16.12
CA GLY A 288 -29.45 4.26 -14.97
C GLY A 288 -28.96 3.75 -13.59
N GLU A 289 -28.38 2.55 -13.54
CA GLU A 289 -27.72 1.98 -12.37
C GLU A 289 -26.20 1.94 -12.59
N TYR A 290 -25.44 2.45 -11.61
CA TYR A 290 -23.98 2.45 -11.65
C TYR A 290 -23.36 1.07 -11.39
N GLY A 291 -24.18 0.05 -11.16
CA GLY A 291 -23.76 -1.29 -10.74
C GLY A 291 -23.57 -1.39 -9.22
N ASN A 292 -23.35 -2.62 -8.76
CA ASN A 292 -23.21 -2.97 -7.35
C ASN A 292 -21.76 -3.29 -6.94
N ASP A 293 -20.81 -3.01 -7.83
CA ASP A 293 -19.38 -3.11 -7.56
C ASP A 293 -18.88 -1.87 -6.77
N LEU A 294 -17.61 -1.88 -6.37
CA LEU A 294 -17.03 -0.82 -5.55
C LEU A 294 -17.17 0.55 -6.21
N LEU A 295 -16.86 0.65 -7.52
CA LEU A 295 -17.00 1.90 -8.26
C LEU A 295 -18.47 2.36 -8.33
N GLY A 296 -19.39 1.43 -8.61
CA GLY A 296 -20.82 1.72 -8.68
C GLY A 296 -21.38 2.28 -7.38
N LEU A 297 -20.98 1.71 -6.25
CA LEU A 297 -21.38 2.22 -4.92
C LEU A 297 -20.83 3.61 -4.63
N MET A 298 -19.57 3.89 -5.00
CA MET A 298 -18.99 5.23 -4.86
C MET A 298 -19.69 6.27 -5.74
N LEU A 299 -20.02 5.91 -6.99
CA LEU A 299 -20.77 6.79 -7.91
C LEU A 299 -22.20 7.04 -7.43
N GLY A 300 -22.87 6.01 -6.89
CA GLY A 300 -24.19 6.14 -6.27
C GLY A 300 -24.18 7.12 -5.09
N ALA A 301 -23.18 7.02 -4.20
CA ALA A 301 -23.04 7.94 -3.08
C ALA A 301 -22.70 9.38 -3.52
N CYS A 302 -21.94 9.55 -4.60
CA CYS A 302 -21.68 10.86 -5.21
C CYS A 302 -22.95 11.49 -5.79
N ALA A 303 -23.82 10.71 -6.42
CA ALA A 303 -25.07 11.22 -7.00
C ALA A 303 -26.11 11.62 -5.94
N SER A 304 -26.10 10.98 -4.76
CA SER A 304 -26.95 11.38 -3.63
C SER A 304 -26.58 12.75 -3.03
N ASP A 305 -25.38 13.28 -3.33
CA ASP A 305 -24.93 14.63 -2.93
C ASP A 305 -25.79 15.74 -3.55
N GLU A 306 -26.23 15.55 -4.79
CA GLU A 306 -27.12 16.51 -5.48
C GLU A 306 -28.48 16.65 -4.78
N LYS A 307 -28.79 15.76 -3.84
CA LYS A 307 -30.01 15.77 -3.00
C LYS A 307 -29.76 16.25 -1.55
N GLY A 308 -28.52 16.63 -1.19
CA GLY A 308 -28.19 17.29 0.08
C GLY A 308 -27.90 16.36 1.28
N GLU A 309 -27.51 15.10 1.07
CA GLU A 309 -27.13 14.20 2.16
C GLU A 309 -25.63 14.26 2.52
N ALA A 310 -25.32 14.33 3.82
CA ALA A 310 -23.96 14.51 4.38
C ALA A 310 -22.99 13.30 4.22
N SER A 311 -23.32 12.31 3.39
CA SER A 311 -22.55 11.06 3.21
C SER A 311 -21.98 10.88 1.79
N SER A 312 -21.79 11.99 1.07
CA SER A 312 -21.29 12.01 -0.29
C SER A 312 -19.77 11.99 -0.40
N LEU A 313 -19.27 11.38 -1.48
CA LEU A 313 -17.88 11.48 -1.95
C LEU A 313 -17.85 12.41 -3.16
N SER A 314 -16.91 13.34 -3.19
CA SER A 314 -16.61 14.15 -4.37
C SER A 314 -15.92 13.33 -5.45
N MET A 315 -15.96 13.81 -6.70
CA MET A 315 -15.29 13.13 -7.81
C MET A 315 -13.78 12.93 -7.59
N ASP A 316 -13.11 13.89 -6.95
CA ASP A 316 -11.68 13.78 -6.63
C ASP A 316 -11.41 12.72 -5.55
N GLU A 317 -12.30 12.60 -4.56
CA GLU A 317 -12.25 11.55 -3.54
C GLU A 317 -12.46 10.16 -4.17
N ILE A 318 -13.38 10.03 -5.13
CA ILE A 318 -13.59 8.77 -5.86
C ILE A 318 -12.33 8.39 -6.64
N VAL A 319 -11.69 9.33 -7.34
CA VAL A 319 -10.43 9.07 -8.06
C VAL A 319 -9.34 8.62 -7.10
N ASP A 320 -9.22 9.24 -5.93
CA ASP A 320 -8.23 8.85 -4.93
C ASP A 320 -8.51 7.48 -4.29
N GLU A 321 -9.78 7.14 -4.07
CA GLU A 321 -10.16 5.77 -3.68
C GLU A 321 -9.86 4.76 -4.78
N CYS A 322 -10.12 5.10 -6.05
CA CYS A 322 -9.77 4.23 -7.18
C CYS A 322 -8.27 3.92 -7.17
N LYS A 323 -7.39 4.93 -7.07
CA LYS A 323 -5.93 4.71 -6.95
C LYS A 323 -5.58 3.77 -5.79
N THR A 324 -6.21 3.99 -4.62
CA THR A 324 -5.99 3.18 -3.43
C THR A 324 -6.36 1.71 -3.68
N PHE A 325 -7.55 1.42 -4.20
CA PHE A 325 -8.03 0.05 -4.40
C PHE A 325 -7.38 -0.65 -5.59
N PHE A 326 -7.07 0.07 -6.67
CA PHE A 326 -6.27 -0.47 -7.78
C PHE A 326 -4.90 -0.94 -7.29
N LEU A 327 -4.23 -0.21 -6.38
CA LEU A 327 -2.96 -0.65 -5.81
C LEU A 327 -3.12 -1.78 -4.81
N ALA A 328 -3.96 -1.56 -3.79
CA ALA A 328 -4.05 -2.43 -2.64
C ALA A 328 -4.53 -3.83 -3.00
N GLY A 329 -5.50 -3.94 -3.94
CA GLY A 329 -6.09 -5.23 -4.34
C GLY A 329 -5.17 -6.10 -5.21
N HIS A 330 -4.25 -5.48 -5.94
CA HIS A 330 -3.38 -6.15 -6.91
C HIS A 330 -1.99 -6.46 -6.35
N GLU A 331 -1.21 -5.44 -5.98
CA GLU A 331 0.23 -5.63 -5.69
C GLU A 331 0.47 -6.49 -4.43
N THR A 332 -0.38 -6.36 -3.40
CA THR A 332 -0.21 -7.15 -2.17
C THR A 332 -0.56 -8.62 -2.39
N THR A 333 -1.64 -8.88 -3.13
CA THR A 333 -2.10 -10.24 -3.45
C THR A 333 -1.15 -10.95 -4.40
N SER A 334 -0.58 -10.25 -5.39
CA SER A 334 0.38 -10.85 -6.33
C SER A 334 1.66 -11.31 -5.62
N LEU A 335 2.17 -10.50 -4.68
CA LEU A 335 3.32 -10.84 -3.85
C LEU A 335 2.99 -12.02 -2.92
N LEU A 336 1.81 -12.02 -2.29
CA LEU A 336 1.36 -13.14 -1.46
C LEU A 336 1.33 -14.45 -2.27
N LEU A 337 0.74 -14.45 -3.46
CA LEU A 337 0.69 -15.64 -4.33
C LEU A 337 2.09 -16.10 -4.76
N THR A 338 2.97 -15.14 -5.10
CA THR A 338 4.35 -15.42 -5.48
C THR A 338 5.09 -16.15 -4.35
N TRP A 339 5.05 -15.59 -3.14
CA TRP A 339 5.68 -16.19 -1.96
C TRP A 339 5.02 -17.50 -1.55
N THR A 340 3.70 -17.62 -1.72
CA THR A 340 2.97 -18.87 -1.46
C THR A 340 3.51 -19.99 -2.34
N VAL A 341 3.56 -19.79 -3.66
CA VAL A 341 4.04 -20.85 -4.58
C VAL A 341 5.53 -21.12 -4.40
N PHE A 342 6.33 -20.08 -4.16
CA PHE A 342 7.74 -20.26 -3.81
C PHE A 342 7.91 -21.13 -2.56
N LEU A 343 7.17 -20.87 -1.48
CA LEU A 343 7.29 -21.66 -0.27
C LEU A 343 6.74 -23.09 -0.45
N LEU A 344 5.68 -23.27 -1.25
CA LEU A 344 5.19 -24.61 -1.56
C LEU A 344 6.19 -25.44 -2.39
N SER A 345 7.03 -24.80 -3.23
CA SER A 345 8.10 -25.52 -3.94
C SER A 345 9.26 -25.92 -3.02
N VAL A 346 9.53 -25.13 -1.97
CA VAL A 346 10.54 -25.43 -0.93
C VAL A 346 10.06 -26.48 0.07
N TYR A 347 8.74 -26.58 0.27
CA TYR A 347 8.08 -27.49 1.21
C TYR A 347 7.05 -28.42 0.52
N PRO A 348 7.49 -29.43 -0.25
CA PRO A 348 6.60 -30.32 -1.00
C PRO A 348 5.59 -31.07 -0.13
N GLU A 349 5.91 -31.36 1.13
CA GLU A 349 4.99 -32.00 2.07
C GLU A 349 3.74 -31.14 2.33
N TRP A 350 3.89 -29.82 2.33
CA TRP A 350 2.78 -28.89 2.45
C TRP A 350 2.02 -28.75 1.14
N GLN A 351 2.73 -28.74 0.01
CA GLN A 351 2.11 -28.74 -1.31
C GLN A 351 1.18 -29.95 -1.48
N GLU A 352 1.65 -31.15 -1.15
CA GLU A 352 0.88 -32.39 -1.27
C GLU A 352 -0.29 -32.42 -0.30
N ARG A 353 -0.09 -31.95 0.93
CA ARG A 353 -1.15 -31.87 1.93
C ARG A 353 -2.29 -30.93 1.50
N LEU A 354 -1.95 -29.75 0.98
CA LEU A 354 -2.95 -28.80 0.45
C LEU A 354 -3.65 -29.34 -0.80
N ARG A 355 -2.91 -30.00 -1.70
CA ARG A 355 -3.48 -30.67 -2.88
C ARG A 355 -4.51 -31.73 -2.46
N ASN A 356 -4.19 -32.55 -1.47
CA ASN A 356 -5.10 -33.56 -0.94
C ASN A 356 -6.34 -32.96 -0.26
N GLU A 357 -6.19 -31.83 0.47
CA GLU A 357 -7.33 -31.09 1.02
C GLU A 357 -8.26 -30.60 -0.11
N VAL A 358 -7.71 -29.97 -1.15
CA VAL A 358 -8.50 -29.49 -2.30
C VAL A 358 -9.21 -30.63 -3.02
N LEU A 359 -8.52 -31.74 -3.30
CA LEU A 359 -9.14 -32.90 -3.95
C LEU A 359 -10.27 -33.51 -3.10
N ARG A 360 -10.11 -33.55 -1.77
CA ARG A 360 -11.12 -34.08 -0.86
C ARG A 360 -12.36 -33.18 -0.76
N GLU A 361 -12.17 -31.87 -0.68
CA GLU A 361 -13.27 -30.92 -0.41
C GLU A 361 -13.93 -30.38 -1.69
N CYS A 362 -13.17 -30.24 -2.79
CA CYS A 362 -13.63 -29.66 -4.06
C CYS A 362 -13.80 -30.70 -5.19
N GLY A 363 -13.17 -31.88 -5.09
CA GLY A 363 -13.14 -32.87 -6.17
C GLY A 363 -12.13 -32.53 -7.28
N THR A 364 -12.15 -33.28 -8.38
CA THR A 364 -11.23 -33.14 -9.51
C THR A 364 -11.76 -32.26 -10.65
N ASP A 365 -13.08 -32.25 -10.85
CA ASP A 365 -13.71 -31.69 -12.06
C ASP A 365 -14.48 -30.39 -11.79
N GLN A 366 -14.54 -29.95 -10.53
CA GLN A 366 -15.25 -28.76 -10.11
C GLN A 366 -14.30 -27.70 -9.59
N CYS A 367 -14.51 -26.46 -10.00
CA CYS A 367 -13.78 -25.36 -9.41
C CYS A 367 -14.29 -25.01 -8.02
N PRO A 368 -13.42 -24.51 -7.13
CA PRO A 368 -13.82 -24.07 -5.80
C PRO A 368 -14.91 -22.98 -5.88
N ASP A 369 -15.98 -23.18 -5.12
CA ASP A 369 -17.03 -22.20 -4.89
C ASP A 369 -17.00 -21.67 -3.45
N ALA A 370 -17.90 -20.75 -3.11
CA ALA A 370 -17.98 -20.17 -1.77
C ALA A 370 -18.08 -21.20 -0.64
N ASN A 371 -18.81 -22.30 -0.89
CA ASN A 371 -19.03 -23.34 0.10
C ASN A 371 -17.79 -24.21 0.29
N SER A 372 -17.12 -24.55 -0.81
CA SER A 372 -15.90 -25.35 -0.84
C SER A 372 -14.74 -24.62 -0.18
N LEU A 373 -14.58 -23.31 -0.46
CA LEU A 373 -13.56 -22.47 0.19
C LEU A 373 -13.73 -22.42 1.72
N GLY A 374 -14.97 -22.46 2.22
CA GLY A 374 -15.24 -22.52 3.66
C GLY A 374 -14.73 -23.79 4.35
N LYS A 375 -14.50 -24.87 3.59
CA LYS A 375 -14.03 -26.17 4.08
C LYS A 375 -12.50 -26.31 4.05
N LEU A 376 -11.79 -25.48 3.29
CA LEU A 376 -10.32 -25.49 3.18
C LEU A 376 -9.65 -24.88 4.43
N LYS A 377 -9.67 -25.63 5.52
CA LYS A 377 -9.21 -25.15 6.85
C LYS A 377 -7.71 -24.95 6.87
N GLU A 378 -6.94 -25.81 6.22
CA GLU A 378 -5.49 -25.74 6.25
C GLU A 378 -4.98 -24.61 5.37
N ALA A 379 -5.53 -24.46 4.16
CA ALA A 379 -5.24 -23.32 3.29
C ALA A 379 -5.57 -21.98 3.99
N ARG A 380 -6.71 -21.88 4.68
CA ARG A 380 -7.15 -20.64 5.34
C ARG A 380 -6.28 -20.23 6.52
N ASN A 381 -5.93 -21.18 7.40
CA ASN A 381 -5.19 -20.87 8.62
C ASN A 381 -3.73 -20.50 8.35
N LYS A 382 -3.17 -20.91 7.20
CA LYS A 382 -1.75 -20.71 6.87
C LYS A 382 -1.45 -19.50 6.00
N ASN A 383 -2.44 -18.97 5.27
CA ASN A 383 -2.29 -17.64 4.68
C ASN A 383 -1.96 -16.59 5.75
N LEU A 384 -2.45 -16.76 6.98
CA LEU A 384 -2.10 -15.92 8.13
C LEU A 384 -0.60 -15.97 8.50
N PHE A 385 0.07 -17.11 8.33
CA PHE A 385 1.52 -17.26 8.55
C PHE A 385 2.33 -16.57 7.44
N LEU A 386 1.85 -16.64 6.20
CA LEU A 386 2.48 -15.99 5.04
C LEU A 386 2.41 -14.46 5.10
N TYR A 387 1.41 -13.86 5.77
CA TYR A 387 1.38 -12.42 6.05
C TYR A 387 2.44 -11.95 7.06
N THR A 388 3.17 -12.89 7.69
CA THR A 388 4.22 -12.60 8.68
C THR A 388 5.63 -12.74 8.10
N ILE A 389 5.73 -13.20 6.85
CA ILE A 389 6.93 -13.19 6.00
C ILE A 389 6.86 -11.94 5.12
#